data_AF-A0A3B7QYC7-F1
#
_entry.id   AF-A0A3B7QYC7-F1
#
_cell.length_a   1.000
_cell.length_b   1.000
_cell.length_c   1.000
_cell.angle_alpha   90.00
_cell.angle_beta   90.00
_cell.angle_gamma   90.00
#
_symmetry.space_group_name_H-M   'P 1'
#
loop_
_entity.id
_entity.type
_entity.pdbx_description
1 polymer ?
#
loop_
_entity_poly.entity_id
_entity_poly.type
_entity_poly.pdbx_seq_one_letter_code
_entity_poly.pdbx_strand_id
1 'polypeptide(L)' 'MSTGTVKFFNEIKGFGFINDAATGQDIFVHVTGLIDEIRDNDTVQFEVEQGRKGLNAVKVRRAQL' A
#
# COMPACT_ATOMS: atom_id res chain seq x y z
N MET A 1 -0.83 11.62 -5.34
CA MET A 1 -1.22 10.20 -5.18
C MET A 1 -0.31 9.36 -6.05
N SER A 2 0.30 8.33 -5.47
CA SER A 2 1.08 7.31 -6.15
C SER A 2 0.18 6.13 -6.55
N THR A 3 0.66 5.33 -7.50
CA THR A 3 0.05 4.06 -7.88
C THR A 3 1.05 2.93 -7.69
N GLY A 4 0.56 1.71 -7.53
CA GLY A 4 1.41 0.55 -7.34
C GLY A 4 0.63 -0.74 -7.25
N THR A 5 1.36 -1.82 -7.02
CA THR A 5 0.81 -3.16 -6.87
C THR A 5 1.11 -3.69 -5.48
N VAL A 6 0.09 -4.24 -4.82
CA VAL A 6 0.27 -4.90 -3.52
C VAL A 6 1.17 -6.12 -3.72
N LYS A 7 2.39 -6.05 -3.20
CA LYS A 7 3.36 -7.15 -3.31
C LYS A 7 3.00 -8.30 -2.39
N PHE A 8 2.52 -7.96 -1.20
CA PHE A 8 2.08 -8.90 -0.17
C PHE A 8 1.25 -8.15 0.88
N PHE A 9 0.18 -8.75 1.38
CA PHE A 9 -0.56 -8.27 2.55
C PHE A 9 -0.96 -9.42 3.48
N ASN A 10 -0.53 -9.33 4.74
CA ASN A 10 -0.93 -10.27 5.78
C ASN A 10 -2.20 -9.76 6.47
N GLU A 11 -3.36 -10.31 6.11
CA GLU A 11 -4.64 -9.91 6.69
C GLU A 11 -4.71 -10.14 8.21
N ILE A 12 -4.11 -11.21 8.71
CA ILE A 12 -4.10 -11.54 10.15
C ILE A 12 -3.25 -10.55 10.95
N LYS A 13 -2.11 -10.14 10.41
CA LYS A 13 -1.19 -9.19 11.08
C LYS A 13 -1.49 -7.73 10.73
N GLY A 14 -2.33 -7.46 9.73
CA GLY A 14 -2.75 -6.13 9.31
C GLY A 14 -1.64 -5.29 8.65
N PHE A 15 -0.67 -5.91 7.97
CA PHE A 15 0.38 -5.15 7.27
C PHE A 15 0.89 -5.86 6.02
N GLY A 16 1.53 -5.08 5.15
CA GLY A 16 2.11 -5.56 3.91
C GLY A 16 3.07 -4.58 3.27
N PHE A 17 3.29 -4.75 1.97
CA PHE A 17 4.08 -3.85 1.13
C PHE A 17 3.41 -3.62 -0.22
N ILE A 18 3.48 -2.39 -0.71
CA ILE A 18 3.08 -1.99 -2.06
C ILE A 18 4.35 -1.69 -2.84
N ASN A 19 4.51 -2.28 -4.02
CA ASN A 19 5.55 -1.89 -4.95
C ASN A 19 5.07 -0.65 -5.72
N ASP A 20 5.72 0.49 -5.49
CA ASP A 20 5.37 1.76 -6.14
C ASP A 20 5.75 1.71 -7.63
N ALA A 21 4.79 2.00 -8.51
CA ALA A 21 4.96 1.84 -9.95
C ALA A 21 5.95 2.85 -10.57
N ALA A 22 6.17 4.00 -9.93
CA ALA A 22 7.06 5.04 -10.43
C ALA A 22 8.51 4.83 -9.98
N THR A 23 8.70 4.36 -8.74
CA THR A 23 10.03 4.24 -8.12
C THR A 23 10.54 2.81 -8.02
N GLY A 24 9.66 1.81 -8.10
CA GLY A 24 9.96 0.42 -7.84
C GLY A 24 10.27 0.11 -6.37
N GLN A 25 10.14 1.08 -5.46
CA GLN A 25 10.40 0.90 -4.04
C GLN A 25 9.23 0.17 -3.36
N ASP A 26 9.55 -0.68 -2.39
CA ASP A 26 8.55 -1.29 -1.52
C ASP A 26 8.16 -0.32 -0.41
N ILE A 27 6.93 0.18 -0.46
CA ILE A 27 6.34 1.07 0.54
C ILE A 27 5.56 0.23 1.55
N PHE A 28 5.83 0.45 2.83
CA PHE A 28 5.12 -0.24 3.90
C PHE A 28 3.65 0.19 3.93
N VAL A 29 2.73 -0.74 4.18
CA VAL A 29 1.30 -0.45 4.37
C VAL A 29 0.77 -1.14 5.61
N HIS A 30 -0.08 -0.45 6.37
CA HIS A 30 -0.78 -0.98 7.54
C HIS A 30 -2.29 -0.86 7.34
N VAL A 31 -3.06 -1.77 7.97
CA VAL A 31 -4.53 -1.84 7.86
C VAL A 31 -5.21 -0.51 8.21
N THR A 32 -4.64 0.28 9.12
CA THR A 32 -5.18 1.61 9.50
C THR A 32 -5.05 2.66 8.40
N GLY A 33 -4.21 2.43 7.39
CA GLY A 33 -4.06 3.31 6.23
C GLY A 33 -4.96 2.93 5.06
N LEU A 34 -5.69 1.81 5.18
CA LEU A 34 -6.58 1.32 4.14
C LEU A 34 -7.94 2.03 4.17
N ILE A 35 -8.45 2.34 2.99
CA ILE A 35 -9.85 2.74 2.77
C ILE A 35 -10.64 1.55 2.23
N ASP A 36 -10.04 0.77 1.34
CA ASP A 36 -10.58 -0.50 0.84
C ASP A 36 -9.74 -1.67 1.36
N GLU A 37 -10.36 -2.85 1.50
CA GLU A 37 -9.60 -4.09 1.67
C GLU A 37 -8.73 -4.34 0.42
N ILE A 38 -7.50 -4.82 0.64
CA ILE A 38 -6.54 -5.11 -0.42
C ILE A 38 -5.99 -6.53 -0.28
N ARG A 39 -5.62 -7.14 -1.40
CA ARG A 39 -4.98 -8.46 -1.48
C ARG A 39 -3.73 -8.41 -2.34
N ASP A 40 -2.91 -9.45 -2.23
CA ASP A 40 -1.75 -9.66 -3.10
C ASP A 40 -2.13 -9.48 -4.58
N ASN A 41 -1.31 -8.74 -5.30
CA ASN A 41 -1.46 -8.37 -6.71
C ASN A 41 -2.56 -7.35 -7.04
N ASP A 42 -3.30 -6.82 -6.05
CA ASP A 42 -4.21 -5.70 -6.32
C ASP A 42 -3.42 -4.47 -6.81
N THR A 43 -3.94 -3.80 -7.82
CA THR A 43 -3.48 -2.46 -8.20
C THR A 43 -4.15 -1.44 -7.29
N VAL A 44 -3.38 -0.50 -6.75
CA VAL A 44 -3.83 0.44 -5.73
C VAL A 44 -3.39 1.87 -6.03
N GLN A 45 -4.16 2.82 -5.51
CA GLN A 45 -3.79 4.23 -5.39
C GLN A 45 -3.55 4.56 -3.91
N PHE A 46 -2.53 5.34 -3.61
CA PHE A 46 -2.17 5.69 -2.23
C PHE A 46 -1.46 7.05 -2.14
N GLU A 47 -1.36 7.58 -0.93
CA GLU A 47 -0.45 8.67 -0.58
C GLU A 47 0.72 8.10 0.24
N VAL A 48 1.87 8.78 0.23
CA VAL A 48 3.05 8.38 0.99
C VAL A 48 3.32 9.40 2.08
N GLU A 49 3.50 8.92 3.31
CA GLU A 49 3.86 9.73 4.46
C GLU A 49 5.12 9.18 5.16
N GLN A 50 5.87 10.04 5.83
CA GLN A 50 7.01 9.64 6.63
C GLN A 50 6.54 9.10 8.00
N GLY A 51 6.65 7.79 8.20
CA GLY A 51 6.38 7.13 9.47
C GLY A 51 7.64 6.91 10.31
N ARG A 52 7.45 6.37 11.53
CA ARG A 52 8.55 6.03 12.46
C ARG A 52 9.57 5.03 11.90
N LYS A 53 9.19 4.24 10.89
CA LYS A 53 9.99 3.16 10.29
C LYS A 53 10.29 3.38 8.80
N GLY A 54 10.10 4.60 8.30
CA GLY A 54 10.27 4.93 6.88
C GLY A 54 8.95 5.30 6.20
N LEU A 55 8.96 5.24 4.86
CA LEU A 55 7.81 5.60 4.04
C LEU A 55 6.63 4.65 4.27
N ASN A 56 5.45 5.23 4.38
CA ASN A 56 4.23 4.54 4.73
C ASN A 56 3.11 4.92 3.76
N ALA A 57 2.42 3.93 3.20
CA ALA A 57 1.28 4.14 2.33
C ALA A 57 0.02 4.41 3.18
N VAL A 58 -0.68 5.49 2.88
CA VAL A 58 -1.92 5.90 3.55
C VAL A 58 -3.00 6.23 2.52
N LYS A 59 -4.25 6.28 2.98
CA LYS A 59 -5.45 6.48 2.14
C LYS A 59 -5.49 5.50 0.96
N VAL A 60 -5.09 4.25 1.22
CA VAL A 60 -4.94 3.23 0.19
C VAL A 60 -6.30 2.76 -0.30
N ARG A 61 -6.51 2.82 -1.61
CA ARG A 61 -7.73 2.37 -2.31
C ARG A 61 -7.39 1.42 -3.43
N ARG A 62 -8.28 0.47 -3.72
CA ARG A 62 -8.12 -0.36 -4.94
C ARG A 62 -8.33 0.53 -6.16
N ALA A 63 -7.41 0.44 -7.12
CA ALA A 63 -7.59 1.09 -8.41
C ALA A 63 -8.65 0.29 -9.17
N GLN A 64 -9.80 0.91 -9.42
CA GLN A 64 -10.83 0.32 -10.27
C GLN A 64 -10.36 0.45 -11.71
N LEU A 65 -10.23 -0.68 -12.41
CA LEU A 65 -10.01 -0.73 -13.86
C LEU A 65 -11.21 -0.16 -14.61
#